data_AF-W1XN34-F1
#
_entry.id   AF-W1XN34-F1
#
_cell.length_a   1.000
_cell.length_b   1.000
_cell.length_c   1.000
_cell.angle_alpha   90.00
_cell.angle_beta   90.00
_cell.angle_gamma   90.00
#
_symmetry.space_group_name_H-M   'P 1'
#
loop_
_entity.id
_entity.type
_entity.pdbx_description
1 polymer ?
#
loop_
_entity_poly.entity_id
_entity_poly.type
_entity_poly.pdbx_seq_one_letter_code
_entity_poly.pdbx_strand_id
1 'polypeptide(L)'
;KGKYLSIPQNFRVNDIQLDNTHLAYKLRGIQISAGNAVSFVALTNIEMKRASLELHNKPQHLFMRNINVMQESSVGPALSMNFDMRKDVRGVFMAKKETLLSLANVHAVNERGQ
;
A
#
# COMPACT_ATOMS: atom_id res chain seq x y z
N LYS A 1 6.82 9.06 19.06
CA LYS A 1 6.77 7.60 18.77
C LYS A 1 5.32 7.22 18.54
N GLY A 2 4.81 7.37 17.31
CA GLY A 2 3.37 7.38 17.03
C GLY A 2 2.89 6.10 16.34
N LYS A 3 1.77 5.54 16.81
CA LYS A 3 0.79 4.70 16.09
C LYS A 3 1.30 3.65 15.07
N TYR A 4 2.46 3.06 15.26
CA TYR A 4 2.86 1.88 14.49
C TYR A 4 2.39 0.63 15.22
N LEU A 5 1.51 -0.15 14.59
CA LEU A 5 1.24 -1.51 15.02
C LEU A 5 2.31 -2.40 14.40
N SER A 6 3.08 -3.13 15.21
CA SER A 6 3.99 -4.16 14.71
C SER A 6 3.16 -5.23 14.00
N ILE A 7 3.29 -5.32 12.68
CA ILE A 7 2.54 -6.28 11.88
C ILE A 7 3.32 -7.61 11.85
N PRO A 8 2.67 -8.77 12.06
CA PRO A 8 3.31 -10.06 11.81
C PRO A 8 3.88 -10.14 10.39
N GLN A 9 4.91 -10.95 10.19
CA GLN A 9 5.59 -11.04 8.89
C GLN A 9 4.64 -11.38 7.73
N ASN A 10 3.56 -12.11 8.00
CA ASN A 10 2.54 -12.43 7.02
C ASN A 10 1.21 -11.85 7.52
N PHE A 11 0.54 -11.11 6.66
CA PHE A 11 -0.75 -10.53 7.02
C PHE A 11 -1.63 -10.30 5.80
N ARG A 12 -2.92 -10.21 6.10
CA ARG A 12 -3.95 -9.82 5.15
C ARG A 12 -4.68 -8.60 5.68
N VAL A 13 -4.85 -7.62 4.81
CA VAL A 13 -5.81 -6.53 4.99
C VAL A 13 -6.97 -6.81 4.04
N ASN A 14 -8.16 -6.94 4.61
CA ASN A 14 -9.35 -7.31 3.85
C ASN A 14 -10.55 -6.45 4.26
N ASP A 15 -11.39 -6.14 3.27
CA ASP A 15 -12.70 -5.52 3.48
C ASP A 15 -12.59 -4.19 4.21
N ILE A 16 -11.73 -3.32 3.66
CA ILE A 16 -11.54 -1.97 4.19
C ILE A 16 -12.38 -1.01 3.39
N GLN A 17 -13.18 -0.21 4.11
CA GLN A 17 -13.90 0.92 3.56
C GLN A 17 -13.46 2.19 4.29
N LEU A 18 -13.09 3.21 3.52
CA LEU A 18 -12.68 4.50 4.05
C LEU A 18 -13.16 5.62 3.14
N ASP A 19 -14.06 6.46 3.65
CA ASP A 19 -14.60 7.59 2.89
C ASP A 19 -14.31 8.91 3.60
N ASN A 20 -13.39 9.69 3.04
CA ASN A 20 -13.02 11.01 3.54
C ASN A 20 -13.67 12.16 2.74
N THR A 21 -14.70 11.88 1.92
CA THR A 21 -15.31 12.87 1.01
C THR A 21 -15.81 14.12 1.74
N HIS A 22 -16.34 13.95 2.96
CA HIS A 22 -16.93 15.03 3.74
C HIS A 22 -15.95 15.74 4.69
N LEU A 23 -14.69 15.33 4.73
CA LEU A 23 -13.69 15.94 5.61
C LEU A 23 -13.09 17.19 4.97
N ALA A 24 -12.96 18.26 5.75
CA ALA A 24 -12.38 19.53 5.29
C ALA A 24 -10.89 19.41 4.88
N TYR A 25 -10.22 18.36 5.34
CA TYR A 25 -8.81 18.08 5.05
C TYR A 25 -8.61 16.59 4.75
N LYS A 26 -7.59 16.28 3.94
CA LYS A 26 -7.22 14.91 3.58
C LYS A 26 -6.65 14.16 4.79
N LEU A 27 -7.11 12.92 5.00
CA LEU A 27 -6.48 11.98 5.93
C LEU A 27 -5.59 11.00 5.17
N ARG A 28 -4.51 10.53 5.82
CA ARG A 28 -3.71 9.41 5.30
C ARG A 28 -4.60 8.16 5.26
N GLY A 29 -4.57 7.45 4.13
CA GLY A 29 -5.23 6.15 4.02
C GLY A 29 -4.37 5.07 4.66
N ILE A 30 -4.14 3.98 3.93
CA ILE A 30 -3.32 2.87 4.41
C ILE A 30 -1.88 3.10 3.98
N GLN A 31 -0.96 3.08 4.93
CA GLN A 31 0.48 3.02 4.65
C GLN A 31 1.05 1.75 5.25
N ILE A 32 1.60 0.88 4.39
CA ILE A 32 2.25 -0.36 4.78
C ILE A 32 3.73 -0.24 4.49
N SER A 33 4.53 -0.42 5.52
CA SER A 33 5.98 -0.55 5.40
C SER A 33 6.35 -1.99 5.70
N ALA A 34 6.65 -2.78 4.66
CA ALA A 34 7.10 -4.14 4.86
C ALA A 34 8.50 -4.16 5.51
N GLY A 35 8.70 -5.09 6.43
CA GLY A 35 10.03 -5.37 6.98
C GLY A 35 10.92 -6.10 5.99
N ASN A 36 12.10 -6.51 6.44
CA ASN A 36 13.15 -7.12 5.62
C ASN A 36 13.06 -8.64 5.57
N ALA A 37 12.28 -9.19 6.50
CA ALA A 37 12.03 -10.60 6.54
C ALA A 37 11.04 -10.99 5.44
N VAL A 38 11.16 -12.24 4.99
CA VAL A 38 10.27 -12.81 3.98
C VAL A 38 8.84 -12.69 4.48
N SER A 39 8.04 -11.95 3.72
CA SER A 39 6.70 -11.57 4.10
C SER A 39 5.73 -11.79 2.95
N PHE A 40 4.57 -12.32 3.29
CA PHE A 40 3.43 -12.53 2.40
C PHE A 40 2.34 -11.54 2.79
N VAL A 41 2.12 -10.55 1.91
CA VAL A 41 1.15 -9.48 2.13
C VAL A 41 0.02 -9.61 1.13
N ALA A 42 -1.21 -9.71 1.64
CA ALA A 42 -2.41 -9.73 0.82
C ALA A 42 -3.30 -8.53 1.14
N LEU A 43 -3.62 -7.73 0.13
CA LEU A 43 -4.60 -6.66 0.19
C LEU A 43 -5.79 -7.05 -0.67
N THR A 44 -6.97 -7.14 -0.08
CA THR A 44 -8.15 -7.60 -0.82
C THR A 44 -9.39 -6.81 -0.46
N ASN A 45 -10.22 -6.46 -1.44
CA ASN A 45 -11.51 -5.78 -1.20
C ASN A 45 -11.30 -4.48 -0.40
N ILE A 46 -10.59 -3.53 -1.00
CA ILE A 46 -10.33 -2.23 -0.37
C ILE A 46 -11.02 -1.17 -1.22
N GLU A 47 -11.88 -0.38 -0.59
CA GLU A 47 -12.49 0.81 -1.18
C GLU A 47 -12.13 2.04 -0.35
N MET A 48 -11.43 3.00 -0.96
CA MET A 48 -11.05 4.23 -0.30
C MET A 48 -11.29 5.46 -1.19
N LYS A 49 -11.87 6.52 -0.61
CA LYS A 49 -12.15 7.80 -1.30
C LYS A 49 -11.46 8.95 -0.58
N ARG A 50 -10.79 9.82 -1.35
CA ARG A 50 -9.93 10.90 -0.86
C ARG A 50 -8.89 10.37 0.15
N ALA A 51 -8.18 9.33 -0.27
CA ALA A 51 -7.14 8.69 0.54
C ALA A 51 -6.11 8.00 -0.35
N SER A 52 -4.94 7.70 0.22
CA SER A 52 -3.85 6.99 -0.46
C SER A 52 -3.65 5.59 0.08
N LEU A 53 -3.33 4.64 -0.81
CA LEU A 53 -2.70 3.36 -0.47
C LEU A 53 -1.21 3.46 -0.79
N GLU A 54 -0.38 3.38 0.24
CA GLU A 54 1.07 3.54 0.13
C GLU A 54 1.77 2.26 0.60
N LEU A 55 2.59 1.69 -0.27
CA LEU A 55 3.39 0.51 0.02
C LEU A 55 4.87 0.91 -0.02
N HIS A 56 5.55 0.76 1.10
CA HIS A 56 6.98 0.98 1.24
C HIS A 56 7.68 -0.34 1.54
N ASN A 57 8.90 -0.45 1.05
CA ASN A 57 9.71 -1.66 1.09
C ASN A 57 8.98 -2.82 0.40
N LYS A 58 9.73 -3.87 0.05
CA LYS A 58 9.19 -4.94 -0.77
C LYS A 58 8.98 -6.20 0.09
N PRO A 59 7.73 -6.62 0.36
CA PRO A 59 7.50 -7.96 0.85
C PRO A 59 7.91 -8.98 -0.23
N GLN A 60 8.23 -10.21 0.15
CA GLN A 60 8.61 -11.26 -0.82
C GLN A 60 7.45 -11.63 -1.74
N HIS A 61 6.21 -11.49 -1.25
CA HIS A 61 5.00 -11.65 -2.05
C HIS A 61 4.01 -10.55 -1.73
N LEU A 62 3.57 -9.83 -2.76
CA LEU A 62 2.49 -8.86 -2.68
C LEU A 62 1.33 -9.31 -3.58
N PHE A 63 0.18 -9.55 -2.95
CA PHE A 63 -1.07 -9.86 -3.63
C PHE A 63 -2.06 -8.72 -3.43
N MET A 64 -2.60 -8.17 -4.51
CA MET A 64 -3.66 -7.16 -4.46
C MET A 64 -4.83 -7.58 -5.34
N ARG A 65 -6.03 -7.61 -4.77
CA ARG A 65 -7.24 -7.95 -5.51
C ARG A 65 -8.43 -7.09 -5.12
N ASN A 66 -9.18 -6.59 -6.10
CA ASN A 66 -10.36 -5.76 -5.87
C ASN A 66 -10.03 -4.53 -5.02
N ILE A 67 -9.17 -3.67 -5.57
CA ILE A 67 -8.68 -2.47 -4.90
C ILE A 67 -9.23 -1.27 -5.67
N ASN A 68 -10.02 -0.44 -5.01
CA ASN A 68 -10.58 0.79 -5.54
C ASN A 68 -10.12 1.94 -4.65
N VAL A 69 -9.22 2.78 -5.14
CA VAL A 69 -8.69 3.92 -4.39
C VAL A 69 -8.78 5.16 -5.26
N MET A 70 -9.35 6.23 -4.73
CA MET A 70 -9.38 7.53 -5.39
C MET A 70 -8.70 8.60 -4.53
N GLN A 71 -7.84 9.38 -5.15
CA GLN A 71 -7.25 10.57 -4.53
C GLN A 71 -7.15 11.75 -5.50
N GLU A 72 -7.44 12.94 -5.01
CA GLU A 72 -7.26 14.17 -5.78
C GLU A 72 -5.82 14.31 -6.34
N SER A 73 -5.70 14.61 -7.63
CA SER A 73 -4.40 14.68 -8.32
C SER A 73 -3.48 15.75 -7.74
N SER A 74 -4.05 16.81 -7.17
CA SER A 74 -3.34 17.90 -6.49
C SER A 74 -2.61 17.44 -5.23
N VAL A 75 -3.05 16.34 -4.62
CA VAL A 75 -2.49 15.80 -3.37
C VAL A 75 -1.39 14.78 -3.66
N GLY A 76 -1.59 13.94 -4.66
CA GLY A 76 -0.66 12.89 -5.04
C GLY A 76 -1.36 11.61 -5.50
N PRO A 77 -0.59 10.54 -5.80
CA PRO A 77 -1.14 9.32 -6.38
C PRO A 77 -2.06 8.58 -5.42
N ALA A 78 -3.13 7.99 -5.95
CA ALA A 78 -4.05 7.14 -5.19
C ALA A 78 -3.36 5.85 -4.70
N LEU A 79 -2.46 5.28 -5.51
CA LEU A 79 -1.60 4.15 -5.15
C LEU A 79 -0.14 4.51 -5.39
N SER A 80 0.71 4.32 -4.37
CA SER A 80 2.16 4.44 -4.50
C SER A 80 2.84 3.17 -4.01
N MET A 81 3.77 2.65 -4.82
CA MET A 81 4.59 1.48 -4.50
C MET A 81 6.06 1.87 -4.58
N ASN A 82 6.68 2.07 -3.42
CA ASN A 82 8.06 2.49 -3.26
C ASN A 82 8.90 1.31 -2.75
N PHE A 83 9.51 0.58 -3.68
CA PHE A 83 10.37 -0.55 -3.37
C PHE A 83 11.83 -0.09 -3.31
N ASP A 84 12.41 -0.04 -2.12
CA ASP A 84 13.83 0.24 -1.96
C ASP A 84 14.66 -0.95 -2.50
N MET A 85 15.48 -0.68 -3.51
CA MET A 85 16.40 -1.65 -4.10
C MET A 85 17.85 -1.44 -3.65
N ARG A 86 18.11 -0.44 -2.78
CA ARG A 86 19.47 -0.16 -2.33
C ARG A 86 19.99 -1.38 -1.57
N LYS A 87 21.23 -1.76 -1.90
CA LYS A 87 21.99 -2.73 -1.11
C LYS A 87 22.26 -2.12 0.26
N ASP A 88 21.37 -2.34 1.21
CA ASP A 88 21.72 -2.12 2.60
C ASP A 88 22.90 -3.05 2.93
N VAL A 89 24.01 -2.48 3.39
CA VAL A 89 25.19 -3.21 3.88
C VAL A 89 24.83 -4.16 5.04
N ARG A 90 23.67 -3.99 5.67
CA ARG A 90 23.12 -4.88 6.70
C ARG A 90 22.12 -5.92 6.14
N GLY A 91 21.72 -5.84 4.87
CA GLY A 91 20.76 -6.76 4.23
C GLY A 91 19.30 -6.61 4.71
N VAL A 92 19.04 -5.61 5.53
CA VAL A 92 17.76 -5.29 6.13
C VAL A 92 17.09 -4.36 5.10
N PHE A 93 16.15 -4.69 4.21
CA PHE A 93 15.25 -3.74 3.44
C PHE A 93 15.29 -4.00 1.93
N MET A 94 16.04 -5.01 1.48
CA MET A 94 16.18 -5.29 0.05
C MET A 94 14.99 -6.03 -0.54
N ALA A 95 14.42 -5.44 -1.59
CA ALA A 95 13.68 -6.13 -2.63
C ALA A 95 14.48 -7.30 -3.26
N LYS A 96 13.94 -8.53 -3.25
CA LYS A 96 14.58 -9.66 -3.95
C LYS A 96 14.12 -9.75 -5.41
N LYS A 97 15.02 -10.19 -6.30
CA LYS A 97 14.73 -10.40 -7.74
C LYS A 97 13.57 -11.36 -8.00
N GLU A 98 13.35 -12.30 -7.08
CA GLU A 98 12.29 -13.32 -7.15
C GLU A 98 10.97 -12.91 -6.48
N THR A 99 10.83 -11.64 -6.12
CA THR A 99 9.59 -11.18 -5.50
C THR A 99 8.43 -11.29 -6.48
N LEU A 100 7.32 -11.89 -6.05
CA LEU A 100 6.11 -11.98 -6.84
C LEU A 100 5.18 -10.80 -6.56
N LEU A 101 4.72 -10.16 -7.63
CA LEU A 101 3.68 -9.15 -7.62
C LEU A 101 2.47 -9.68 -8.39
N SER A 102 1.34 -9.83 -7.72
CA SER A 102 0.09 -10.29 -8.32
C SER A 102 -1.00 -9.24 -8.07
N LEU A 103 -1.45 -8.61 -9.16
CA LEU A 103 -2.46 -7.55 -9.13
C LEU A 103 -3.64 -7.96 -10.01
N ALA A 104 -4.85 -7.90 -9.49
CA ALA A 104 -6.07 -8.16 -10.26
C ALA A 104 -7.18 -7.20 -9.82
N ASN A 105 -7.87 -6.56 -10.78
CA ASN A 105 -8.95 -5.62 -10.48
C ASN A 105 -8.49 -4.51 -9.52
N VAL A 106 -7.45 -3.77 -9.92
CA VAL A 106 -6.88 -2.65 -9.16
C VAL A 106 -7.14 -1.37 -9.91
N HIS A 107 -8.01 -0.53 -9.35
CA HIS A 107 -8.36 0.81 -9.83
C HIS A 107 -7.84 1.82 -8.81
N ALA A 108 -6.75 2.49 -9.16
CA ALA A 108 -6.17 3.55 -8.35
C ALA A 108 -6.08 4.81 -9.22
N VAL A 109 -7.06 5.72 -9.06
CA VAL A 109 -7.26 6.83 -9.99
C VAL A 109 -7.41 8.16 -9.25
N ASN A 110 -7.24 9.26 -9.97
CA ASN A 110 -7.59 10.57 -9.46
C ASN A 110 -9.06 10.95 -9.70
N GLU A 111 -9.46 12.17 -9.34
CA GLU A 111 -10.83 12.69 -9.53
C GLU A 111 -11.26 12.76 -11.01
N ARG A 112 -10.29 12.67 -11.93
CA ARG A 112 -10.49 12.66 -13.38
C ARG A 112 -10.44 11.26 -13.98
N GLY A 113 -10.27 10.22 -13.16
CA GLY A 113 -10.16 8.83 -13.60
C GLY A 113 -8.80 8.45 -14.19
N GLN A 114 -7.76 9.27 -13.96
CA GLN A 114 -6.39 9.05 -14.46
C GLN A 114 -5.50 8.37 -13.44
#